data_AF-A0A970EGR3-F1
#
_entry.id   AF-A0A970EGR3-F1
#
_cell.length_a   1.000
_cell.length_b   1.000
_cell.length_c   1.000
_cell.angle_alpha   90.00
_cell.angle_beta   90.00
_cell.angle_gamma   90.00
#
_symmetry.space_group_name_H-M   'P 1'
#
loop_
_entity.id
_entity.type
_entity.pdbx_description
1 polymer ?
#
loop_
_entity_poly.entity_id
_entity_poly.type
_entity_poly.pdbx_seq_one_letter_code
_entity_poly.pdbx_strand_id
1 'polypeptide(L)'
;MLVAKKSSHAWQPSQFQPEFKTKARKQVQAISVSLKIKMLAAVFVCAIMAIIVVAHAIKTVEMTRQVEQARAELQVLQEEAQHLKLEIAALRTPERLEQKAYELGMQYPKRDQLIILSYGAPED
;
A
#
# COMPACT_ATOMS: atom_id res chain seq x y z
N MET A 1 111.12 -34.84 0.29
CA MET A 1 110.55 -34.99 -1.06
C MET A 1 109.06 -34.72 -0.98
N LEU A 2 108.58 -33.76 -1.76
CA LEU A 2 107.17 -33.36 -1.82
C LEU A 2 106.33 -34.48 -2.46
N VAL A 3 105.30 -34.95 -1.75
CA VAL A 3 104.27 -35.81 -2.33
C VAL A 3 103.04 -34.95 -2.57
N ALA A 4 102.77 -34.64 -3.84
CA ALA A 4 101.62 -33.89 -4.28
C ALA A 4 100.33 -34.72 -4.09
N LYS A 5 99.39 -34.17 -3.33
CA LYS A 5 98.06 -34.76 -3.12
C LYS A 5 97.21 -34.52 -4.36
N LYS A 6 97.01 -35.58 -5.16
CA LYS A 6 96.12 -35.59 -6.33
C LYS A 6 94.67 -35.39 -5.87
N SER A 7 94.12 -34.22 -6.14
CA SER A 7 92.69 -33.92 -6.02
C SER A 7 91.93 -34.62 -7.14
N SER A 8 91.17 -35.66 -6.81
CA SER A 8 90.20 -36.27 -7.71
C SER A 8 88.90 -35.48 -7.64
N HIS A 9 88.64 -34.65 -8.65
CA HIS A 9 87.30 -34.13 -8.90
C HIS A 9 86.37 -35.30 -9.23
N ALA A 10 85.58 -35.71 -8.24
CA ALA A 10 84.46 -36.60 -8.46
C ALA A 10 83.33 -35.81 -9.12
N TRP A 11 83.06 -36.11 -10.39
CA TRP A 11 81.84 -35.68 -11.06
C TRP A 11 80.64 -36.28 -10.34
N GLN A 12 79.78 -35.42 -9.78
CA GLN A 12 78.45 -35.82 -9.32
C GLN A 12 77.48 -35.69 -10.50
N PRO A 13 76.85 -36.79 -10.95
CA PRO A 13 75.76 -36.68 -11.91
C PRO A 13 74.58 -36.01 -11.21
N SER A 14 74.23 -34.80 -11.65
CA SER A 14 73.01 -34.12 -11.26
C SER A 14 71.81 -35.00 -11.63
N GLN A 15 71.21 -35.64 -10.62
CA GLN A 15 69.98 -36.40 -10.79
C GLN A 15 68.85 -35.40 -11.10
N PHE A 16 68.52 -35.28 -12.38
CA PHE A 16 67.33 -34.57 -12.81
C PHE A 16 66.11 -35.41 -12.44
N GLN A 17 65.51 -35.12 -11.29
CA GLN A 17 64.18 -35.62 -10.94
C GLN A 17 63.15 -34.73 -11.62
N PRO A 18 62.32 -35.24 -12.56
CA PRO A 18 61.21 -34.46 -13.05
C PRO A 18 60.21 -34.28 -11.90
N GLU A 19 60.08 -33.05 -11.41
CA GLU A 19 58.97 -32.67 -10.55
C GLU A 19 57.68 -32.82 -11.36
N PHE A 20 57.03 -33.96 -11.22
CA PHE A 20 55.64 -34.12 -11.62
C PHE A 20 54.82 -33.19 -10.74
N LYS A 21 54.59 -31.96 -11.22
CA LYS A 21 53.55 -31.09 -10.69
C LYS A 21 52.23 -31.80 -10.89
N THR A 22 51.88 -32.62 -9.93
CA THR A 22 50.57 -33.22 -9.77
C THR A 22 49.60 -32.05 -9.75
N LYS A 23 48.87 -31.86 -10.86
CA LYS A 23 47.78 -30.90 -10.89
C LYS A 23 46.83 -31.36 -9.79
N ALA A 24 46.81 -30.63 -8.68
CA ALA A 24 45.85 -30.83 -7.61
C ALA A 24 44.48 -30.77 -8.27
N ARG A 25 43.93 -31.96 -8.51
CA ARG A 25 42.64 -32.13 -9.15
C ARG A 25 41.66 -31.45 -8.21
N LYS A 26 41.23 -30.24 -8.57
CA LYS A 26 40.30 -29.44 -7.78
C LYS A 26 39.08 -30.33 -7.56
N GLN A 27 38.98 -30.92 -6.37
CA GLN A 27 37.86 -31.77 -6.02
C GLN A 27 36.67 -30.84 -5.97
N VAL A 28 35.86 -30.88 -7.02
CA VAL A 28 34.53 -30.32 -7.00
C VAL A 28 33.79 -31.18 -5.98
N GLN A 29 33.71 -30.69 -4.75
CA GLN A 29 33.00 -31.36 -3.68
C GLN A 29 31.57 -31.58 -4.17
N ALA A 30 31.20 -32.83 -4.38
CA ALA A 30 29.87 -33.19 -4.81
C ALA A 30 28.91 -32.75 -3.70
N ILE A 31 28.17 -31.68 -3.97
CA ILE A 31 27.17 -31.13 -3.06
C ILE A 31 26.28 -32.28 -2.61
N SER A 32 26.22 -32.50 -1.29
CA SER A 32 25.44 -33.59 -0.72
C SER A 32 23.98 -33.48 -1.17
N VAL A 33 23.34 -34.60 -1.46
CA VAL A 33 21.94 -34.65 -1.90
C VAL A 33 21.03 -33.93 -0.89
N SER A 34 21.37 -33.99 0.40
CA SER A 34 20.71 -33.26 1.48
C SER A 34 20.78 -31.73 1.35
N LEU A 35 21.90 -31.18 0.87
CA LEU A 35 22.03 -29.73 0.65
C LEU A 35 21.19 -29.30 -0.55
N LYS A 36 21.17 -30.11 -1.62
CA LYS A 36 20.31 -29.86 -2.80
C LYS A 36 18.83 -29.84 -2.42
N ILE A 37 18.38 -30.82 -1.62
CA ILE A 37 16.99 -30.88 -1.13
C ILE A 37 16.66 -29.67 -0.26
N LYS A 38 17.55 -29.27 0.66
CA LYS A 38 17.37 -28.06 1.48
C LYS A 38 17.26 -26.80 0.64
N MET A 39 18.10 -26.64 -0.39
CA MET A 39 18.04 -25.50 -1.31
C MET A 39 16.74 -25.50 -2.12
N LEU A 40 16.31 -26.68 -2.60
CA LEU A 40 15.03 -26.82 -3.32
C LEU A 40 13.85 -26.47 -2.42
N ALA A 41 13.85 -26.94 -1.18
CA ALA A 41 12.84 -26.60 -0.19
C ALA A 41 12.83 -25.10 0.12
N ALA A 42 14.00 -24.46 0.28
CA ALA A 42 14.09 -23.02 0.51
C ALA A 42 13.53 -22.21 -0.67
N VAL A 43 13.85 -22.59 -1.91
CA VAL A 43 13.28 -21.96 -3.12
C VAL A 43 11.77 -22.14 -3.16
N PHE A 44 11.27 -23.33 -2.80
CA PHE A 44 9.84 -23.62 -2.77
C PHE A 44 9.09 -22.77 -1.74
N VAL A 45 9.65 -22.64 -0.53
CA VAL A 45 9.11 -21.77 0.52
C VAL A 45 9.09 -20.32 0.06
N CYS A 46 10.16 -19.86 -0.60
CA CYS A 46 10.25 -18.51 -1.13
C CYS A 46 9.18 -18.25 -2.21
N ALA A 47 8.95 -19.23 -3.09
CA ALA A 47 7.90 -19.16 -4.11
C ALA A 47 6.50 -19.09 -3.49
N ILE A 48 6.22 -19.90 -2.46
CA ILE A 48 4.95 -19.85 -1.73
C ILE A 48 4.75 -18.49 -1.07
N MET A 49 5.78 -17.95 -0.41
CA MET A 49 5.72 -16.62 0.19
C MET A 49 5.41 -15.54 -0.84
N ALA A 50 6.05 -15.58 -2.02
CA ALA A 50 5.75 -14.62 -3.09
C ALA A 50 4.28 -14.69 -3.53
N ILE A 51 3.73 -15.91 -3.69
CA ILE A 51 2.31 -16.11 -4.04
C ILE A 51 1.39 -15.54 -2.96
N ILE A 52 1.69 -15.77 -1.68
CA ILE A 52 0.89 -15.25 -0.55
C ILE A 52 0.88 -13.72 -0.56
N VAL A 53 2.03 -13.08 -0.77
CA VAL A 53 2.14 -11.62 -0.82
C VAL A 53 1.29 -11.05 -1.95
N VAL A 54 1.34 -11.65 -3.14
CA VAL A 54 0.52 -11.23 -4.28
C VAL A 54 -0.97 -11.44 -4.00
N ALA A 55 -1.36 -12.59 -3.42
CA ALA A 55 -2.75 -12.84 -3.06
C ALA A 55 -3.28 -11.84 -2.02
N HIS A 56 -2.45 -11.47 -1.04
CA HIS A 56 -2.78 -10.45 -0.06
C HIS A 56 -2.91 -9.08 -0.71
N ALA A 57 -2.02 -8.73 -1.65
CA ALA A 57 -2.07 -7.48 -2.40
C ALA A 57 -3.37 -7.36 -3.20
N ILE A 58 -3.82 -8.43 -3.85
CA ILE A 58 -5.09 -8.46 -4.62
C ILE A 58 -6.27 -8.20 -3.69
N LYS A 59 -6.34 -8.88 -2.53
CA LYS A 59 -7.39 -8.63 -1.53
C LYS A 59 -7.38 -7.19 -1.02
N THR A 60 -6.21 -6.62 -0.77
CA THR A 60 -6.13 -5.21 -0.32
C THR A 60 -6.57 -4.24 -1.41
N VAL A 61 -6.31 -4.53 -2.68
CA VAL A 61 -6.75 -3.70 -3.81
C VAL A 61 -8.27 -3.76 -3.97
N GLU A 62 -8.88 -4.95 -3.87
CA GLU A 62 -10.35 -5.09 -3.90
C GLU A 62 -11.03 -4.33 -2.76
N MET A 63 -10.49 -4.44 -1.54
CA MET A 63 -11.02 -3.71 -0.39
C MET A 63 -10.85 -2.20 -0.52
N THR A 64 -9.70 -1.75 -1.04
CA THR A 64 -9.46 -0.32 -1.29
C THR A 64 -10.44 0.21 -2.33
N ARG A 65 -10.68 -0.54 -3.41
CA ARG A 65 -11.63 -0.17 -4.46
C ARG A 65 -13.07 -0.07 -3.94
N GLN A 66 -13.50 -1.01 -3.10
CA GLN A 66 -14.83 -0.94 -2.47
C GLN A 66 -14.96 0.29 -1.56
N VAL A 67 -13.92 0.59 -0.79
CA VAL A 67 -13.90 1.79 0.07
C VAL A 67 -13.92 3.08 -0.76
N GLU A 68 -13.17 3.13 -1.87
CA GLU A 68 -13.19 4.28 -2.78
C GLU A 68 -14.55 4.48 -3.44
N GLN A 69 -15.19 3.39 -3.89
CA GLN A 69 -16.54 3.45 -4.46
C GLN A 69 -17.56 3.96 -3.42
N ALA A 70 -17.54 3.39 -2.21
CA ALA A 70 -18.43 3.84 -1.13
C ALA A 70 -18.18 5.31 -0.74
N ARG A 71 -16.93 5.79 -0.78
CA ARG A 71 -16.59 7.20 -0.53
C ARG A 71 -17.12 8.11 -1.63
N ALA A 72 -16.99 7.71 -2.89
CA ALA A 72 -17.50 8.48 -4.02
C ALA A 72 -19.04 8.59 -3.94
N GLU A 73 -19.73 7.50 -3.63
CA GLU A 73 -21.18 7.52 -3.41
C GLU A 73 -21.57 8.46 -2.25
N LEU A 74 -20.87 8.39 -1.11
CA LEU A 74 -21.12 9.30 0.00
C LEU A 74 -20.93 10.78 -0.37
N GLN A 75 -19.91 11.10 -1.17
CA GLN A 75 -19.69 12.47 -1.63
C GLN A 75 -20.85 12.97 -2.49
N VAL A 76 -21.30 12.16 -3.46
CA VAL A 76 -22.44 12.50 -4.32
C VAL A 76 -23.70 12.74 -3.48
N LEU A 77 -24.02 11.81 -2.56
CA LEU A 77 -25.18 11.97 -1.68
C LEU A 77 -25.08 13.21 -0.78
N GLN A 78 -23.88 13.56 -0.34
CA GLN A 78 -23.67 14.73 0.51
C GLN A 78 -23.84 16.04 -0.27
N GLU A 79 -23.37 16.10 -1.52
CA GLU A 79 -23.60 17.22 -2.42
C GLU A 79 -25.09 17.39 -2.73
N GLU A 80 -25.79 16.30 -3.06
CA GLU A 80 -27.24 16.31 -3.26
C GLU A 80 -27.97 16.82 -2.01
N ALA A 81 -27.63 16.29 -0.83
CA ALA A 81 -28.26 16.73 0.41
C ALA A 81 -28.02 18.22 0.71
N GLN A 82 -26.85 18.76 0.36
CA GLN A 82 -26.59 20.20 0.47
C GLN A 82 -27.42 21.00 -0.54
N HIS A 83 -27.50 20.53 -1.78
CA HIS A 83 -28.32 21.15 -2.82
C HIS A 83 -29.80 21.22 -2.42
N LEU A 84 -30.38 20.10 -1.97
CA LEU A 84 -31.76 20.05 -1.49
C LEU A 84 -32.00 20.98 -0.30
N LYS A 85 -31.04 21.11 0.62
CA LYS A 85 -31.15 22.06 1.74
C LYS A 85 -31.21 23.51 1.25
N LEU A 86 -30.40 23.86 0.24
CA LEU A 86 -30.43 25.18 -0.37
C LEU A 86 -31.74 25.42 -1.10
N GLU A 87 -32.27 24.42 -1.83
CA GLU A 87 -33.59 24.52 -2.46
C GLU A 87 -34.71 24.71 -1.43
N ILE A 88 -34.70 23.97 -0.33
CA ILE A 88 -35.68 24.14 0.75
C ILE A 88 -35.57 25.54 1.35
N ALA A 89 -34.35 26.02 1.60
CA ALA A 89 -34.14 27.37 2.11
C ALA A 89 -34.67 28.42 1.12
N ALA A 90 -34.40 28.26 -0.17
CA ALA A 90 -34.91 29.12 -1.23
C ALA A 90 -36.44 29.07 -1.34
N LEU A 91 -37.05 27.88 -1.21
CA LEU A 91 -38.50 27.68 -1.22
C LEU A 91 -39.19 28.29 0.01
N ARG A 92 -38.50 28.33 1.15
CA ARG A 92 -38.97 28.93 2.39
C ARG A 92 -38.70 30.42 2.50
N THR A 93 -38.08 31.04 1.50
CA THR A 93 -37.86 32.49 1.53
C THR A 93 -39.19 33.24 1.61
N PRO A 94 -39.29 34.28 2.46
CA PRO A 94 -40.53 35.00 2.67
C PRO A 94 -41.04 35.63 1.38
N GLU A 95 -40.16 36.17 0.55
CA GLU A 95 -40.50 36.76 -0.75
C GLU A 95 -41.23 35.78 -1.66
N ARG A 96 -40.74 34.53 -1.77
CA ARG A 96 -41.37 33.50 -2.59
C ARG A 96 -42.70 33.01 -2.00
N LEU A 97 -42.79 32.93 -0.67
CA LEU A 97 -44.03 32.60 0.03
C LEU A 97 -45.10 33.68 -0.17
N GLU A 98 -44.72 34.95 -0.09
CA GLU A 98 -45.61 36.09 -0.38
C GLU A 98 -46.08 36.07 -1.83
N GLN A 99 -45.16 35.85 -2.77
CA GLN A 99 -45.49 35.76 -4.19
C GLN A 99 -46.48 34.60 -4.46
N LYS A 100 -46.26 33.44 -3.85
CA LYS A 100 -47.18 32.29 -3.93
C LYS A 100 -48.52 32.57 -3.25
N ALA A 101 -48.52 33.27 -2.12
CA ALA A 101 -49.73 33.66 -1.42
C ALA A 101 -50.59 34.60 -2.30
N TYR A 102 -49.96 35.57 -2.97
CA TYR A 102 -50.64 36.44 -3.93
C TYR A 102 -51.19 35.68 -5.15
N GLU A 103 -50.44 34.73 -5.71
CA GLU A 103 -50.95 33.84 -6.78
C GLU A 103 -52.18 33.05 -6.34
N LEU A 104 -52.24 32.65 -5.08
CA LEU A 104 -53.39 31.94 -4.48
C LEU A 104 -54.54 32.89 -4.09
N GLY A 105 -54.41 34.19 -4.37
CA GLY A 105 -55.42 35.20 -4.05
C GLY A 105 -55.47 35.60 -2.58
N MET A 106 -54.48 35.19 -1.79
CA MET A 106 -54.35 35.62 -0.40
C MET A 106 -53.96 37.10 -0.35
N GLN A 107 -54.50 37.82 0.63
CA GLN A 107 -54.22 39.23 0.86
C GLN A 107 -53.82 39.42 2.31
N TYR A 108 -52.97 40.43 2.57
CA TYR A 108 -52.62 40.76 3.94
C TYR A 108 -53.87 41.16 4.74
N PRO A 109 -54.06 40.65 5.97
CA PRO A 109 -55.18 41.02 6.80
C PRO A 109 -55.13 42.52 7.12
N LYS A 110 -56.31 43.13 7.18
CA LYS A 110 -56.45 44.54 7.58
C LYS A 110 -56.27 44.67 9.10
N ARG A 111 -55.92 45.87 9.57
CA ARG A 111 -55.59 46.12 10.99
C ARG A 111 -56.72 45.78 11.97
N ASP A 112 -57.97 45.88 11.51
CA ASP A 112 -59.20 45.52 12.22
C ASP A 112 -59.41 44.00 12.38
N GLN A 113 -58.67 43.18 11.65
CA GLN A 113 -58.75 41.71 11.68
C GLN A 113 -57.62 41.07 12.50
N LEU A 114 -56.71 41.87 13.05
CA LEU A 114 -55.57 41.42 13.86
C LEU A 114 -55.93 41.43 15.34
N ILE A 115 -55.99 40.25 15.96
CA ILE A 115 -56.14 40.11 17.42
C ILE A 115 -54.74 39.90 18.01
N ILE A 116 -54.20 40.92 18.69
CA ILE A 116 -52.91 40.83 19.38
C ILE A 116 -53.16 40.40 20.82
N LEU A 117 -52.78 39.17 21.16
CA LEU A 117 -52.84 38.66 22.52
C LEU A 117 -51.59 39.13 23.28
N SER A 118 -51.77 40.10 24.18
CA SER A 118 -50.75 40.46 25.18
C SER A 118 -51.00 39.63 26.43
N TYR A 119 -50.03 38.79 26.82
CA TYR A 119 -50.06 38.08 28.09
C TYR A 119 -49.48 39.01 29.17
N GLY A 120 -50.36 39.65 29.92
CA GLY A 120 -50.00 40.41 31.11
C GLY A 120 -49.69 39.45 32.27
N ALA A 121 -48.47 39.56 32.81
CA ALA A 121 -48.23 39.15 34.19
C ALA A 121 -49.20 39.94 35.09
N PRO A 122 -49.79 39.32 36.13
CA PRO A 122 -50.65 40.04 37.05
C PRO A 122 -49.80 41.07 37.81
N GLU A 123 -50.10 42.35 37.66
CA GLU A 123 -49.66 43.38 38.61
C GLU A 123 -50.64 43.38 39.80
N ASP A 124 -50.06 43.37 41.00
CA ASP A 124 -50.70 43.30 42.32
C ASP A 124 -51.69 44.45 42.63
#